data_AF-A0A660N3S8-F1
#
_entry.id   AF-A0A660N3S8-F1
#
_cell.length_a   1.000
_cell.length_b   1.000
_cell.length_c   1.000
_cell.angle_alpha   90.00
_cell.angle_beta   90.00
_cell.angle_gamma   90.00
#
_symmetry.space_group_name_H-M   'P 1'
#
loop_
_entity.id
_entity.type
_entity.pdbx_description
1 polymer ?
#
loop_
_entity_poly.entity_id
_entity_poly.type
_entity_poly.pdbx_seq_one_letter_code
_entity_poly.pdbx_strand_id
1 'polypeptide(L)'
;MNSKTFYKHIAAAVNTTMSERGFERNKRSYPCWQQRIGSQVLHLMIKTGKYPWQDYIGGNFSLYAFLRAPDAELPQAGEWGALYVFDYADEPLQQRILAQNRAAYKKAVAWDMSQLSHLSDAEQQLARSQRALFLPIWRDEVESDRPWMVVNKELFYTDEADIQAWGEIVLAVFARVAEQVRSGVVLGG
;
A
#
# COMPACT_ATOMS: atom_id res chain seq x y z
N MET A 1 -9.17 -10.24 -9.27
CA MET A 1 -8.53 -10.65 -8.00
C MET A 1 -9.28 -10.00 -6.83
N ASN A 2 -9.72 -10.73 -5.80
CA ASN A 2 -10.35 -10.08 -4.64
C ASN A 2 -9.28 -9.56 -3.66
N SER A 3 -9.64 -8.65 -2.75
CA SER A 3 -8.70 -8.10 -1.75
C SER A 3 -7.97 -9.19 -0.96
N LYS A 4 -8.60 -10.35 -0.74
CA LYS A 4 -8.00 -11.48 -0.02
C LYS A 4 -6.83 -12.10 -0.80
N THR A 5 -6.94 -12.25 -2.11
CA THR A 5 -5.85 -12.75 -2.96
C THR A 5 -4.73 -11.72 -3.05
N PHE A 6 -5.02 -10.43 -3.20
CA PHE A 6 -3.99 -9.37 -3.11
C PHE A 6 -3.22 -9.45 -1.79
N TYR A 7 -3.94 -9.48 -0.67
CA TYR A 7 -3.35 -9.58 0.66
C TYR A 7 -2.46 -10.81 0.81
N LYS A 8 -2.83 -11.93 0.17
CA LYS A 8 -2.00 -13.14 0.14
C LYS A 8 -0.67 -12.88 -0.57
N HIS A 9 -0.68 -12.26 -1.75
CA HIS A 9 0.53 -12.02 -2.53
C HIS A 9 1.46 -10.98 -1.88
N ILE A 10 0.93 -9.83 -1.49
CA ILE A 10 1.75 -8.78 -0.85
C ILE A 10 2.27 -9.26 0.51
N ALA A 11 1.45 -9.99 1.29
CA ALA A 11 1.94 -10.56 2.53
C ALA A 11 3.02 -11.61 2.26
N ALA A 12 2.89 -12.47 1.25
CA ALA A 12 3.92 -13.46 0.93
C ALA A 12 5.28 -12.83 0.63
N ALA A 13 5.31 -11.70 -0.09
CA ALA A 13 6.54 -10.96 -0.38
C ALA A 13 7.22 -10.38 0.86
N VAL A 14 6.45 -10.07 1.91
CA VAL A 14 6.94 -9.31 3.08
C VAL A 14 7.09 -10.19 4.34
N ASN A 15 6.37 -11.32 4.43
CA ASN A 15 6.18 -12.06 5.68
C ASN A 15 7.48 -12.67 6.24
N THR A 16 8.34 -13.23 5.38
CA THR A 16 9.63 -13.80 5.80
C THR A 16 10.49 -12.73 6.48
N THR A 17 10.68 -11.59 5.82
CA THR A 17 11.55 -10.53 6.36
C THR A 17 10.95 -9.84 7.59
N MET A 18 9.62 -9.68 7.65
CA MET A 18 8.98 -9.18 8.88
C MET A 18 9.24 -10.11 10.07
N SER A 19 9.15 -11.42 9.85
CA SER A 19 9.42 -12.42 10.88
C SER A 19 10.88 -12.37 11.34
N GLU A 20 11.84 -12.28 10.41
CA GLU A 20 13.27 -12.12 10.71
C GLU A 20 13.59 -10.85 11.52
N ARG A 21 12.80 -9.78 11.34
CA ARG A 21 12.92 -8.52 12.09
C ARG A 21 12.23 -8.55 13.46
N GLY A 22 11.67 -9.69 13.85
CA GLY A 22 11.00 -9.92 15.13
C GLY A 22 9.57 -9.41 15.18
N PHE A 23 8.92 -9.22 14.03
CA PHE A 23 7.49 -8.95 13.98
C PHE A 23 6.69 -10.25 13.89
N GLU A 24 5.61 -10.30 14.66
CA GLU A 24 4.64 -11.39 14.64
C GLU A 24 3.43 -11.01 13.79
N ARG A 25 2.92 -11.97 13.02
CA ARG A 25 1.70 -11.75 12.22
C ARG A 25 0.47 -11.82 13.12
N ASN A 26 -0.34 -10.76 13.12
CA ASN A 26 -1.63 -10.74 13.80
C ASN A 26 -2.69 -11.46 12.94
N LYS A 27 -3.56 -12.25 13.57
CA LYS A 27 -4.64 -13.00 12.90
C LYS A 27 -5.80 -12.07 12.54
N ARG A 28 -5.62 -11.29 11.47
CA ARG A 28 -6.66 -10.40 10.88
C ARG A 28 -7.04 -10.80 9.47
N SER A 29 -8.17 -10.28 9.00
CA SER A 29 -8.66 -10.43 7.62
C SER A 29 -7.80 -9.67 6.60
N TYR A 30 -6.91 -8.78 7.06
CA TYR A 30 -5.94 -8.03 6.28
C TYR A 30 -4.52 -8.19 6.87
N PRO A 31 -3.45 -7.98 6.08
CA PRO A 31 -2.08 -8.12 6.54
C PRO A 31 -1.78 -7.14 7.67
N CYS A 32 -1.37 -7.68 8.82
CA CYS A 32 -1.03 -6.93 10.01
C CYS A 32 0.10 -7.65 10.74
N TRP A 33 1.14 -6.90 11.07
CA TRP A 33 2.29 -7.34 11.85
C TRP A 33 2.41 -6.49 13.10
N GLN A 34 2.96 -7.07 14.16
CA GLN A 34 3.14 -6.38 15.42
C GLN A 34 4.47 -6.75 16.07
N GLN A 35 5.05 -5.81 16.80
CA GLN A 35 6.24 -6.03 17.60
C GLN A 35 6.17 -5.23 18.89
N ARG A 36 6.55 -5.83 20.01
CA ARG A 36 6.63 -5.13 21.28
C ARG A 36 7.83 -4.19 21.29
N ILE A 37 7.59 -2.92 21.59
CA ILE A 37 8.61 -1.87 21.72
C ILE A 37 8.45 -1.24 23.10
N GLY A 38 9.31 -1.64 24.04
CA GLY A 38 9.21 -1.22 25.44
C GLY A 38 7.87 -1.62 26.07
N SER A 39 7.13 -0.64 26.57
CA SER A 39 5.79 -0.81 27.16
C SER A 39 4.66 -0.85 26.13
N GLN A 40 4.93 -0.55 24.86
CA GLN A 40 3.94 -0.45 23.79
C GLN A 40 4.12 -1.55 22.74
N VAL A 41 3.17 -1.63 21.82
CA VAL A 41 3.20 -2.50 20.65
C VAL A 41 3.12 -1.63 19.39
N LEU A 42 4.09 -1.78 18.50
CA LEU A 42 4.09 -1.20 17.16
C LEU A 42 3.29 -2.11 16.24
N HIS A 43 2.27 -1.56 15.60
CA HIS A 43 1.46 -2.25 14.59
C HIS A 43 1.76 -1.69 13.21
N LEU A 44 1.98 -2.58 12.25
CA LEU A 44 2.19 -2.29 10.84
C LEU A 44 1.15 -3.05 10.03
N MET A 45 0.38 -2.38 9.18
CA MET A 45 -0.71 -3.01 8.43
C MET A 45 -0.85 -2.49 7.01
N ILE A 46 -1.43 -3.34 6.16
CA ILE A 46 -1.75 -3.06 4.76
C ILE A 46 -3.26 -3.19 4.61
N LYS A 47 -3.92 -2.21 3.99
CA LYS A 47 -5.33 -2.33 3.62
C LYS A 47 -5.57 -1.86 2.20
N THR A 48 -6.39 -2.56 1.45
CA THR A 48 -6.91 -2.04 0.19
C THR A 48 -7.67 -0.74 0.44
N GLY A 49 -7.44 0.26 -0.39
CA GLY A 49 -8.08 1.56 -0.26
C GLY A 49 -9.56 1.51 -0.63
N LYS A 50 -10.12 2.69 -0.89
CA LYS A 50 -11.54 2.86 -1.25
C LYS A 50 -11.94 2.05 -2.50
N TYR A 51 -10.98 1.68 -3.35
CA TYR A 51 -11.24 1.04 -4.64
C TYR A 51 -10.69 -0.38 -4.62
N PRO A 52 -11.55 -1.40 -4.44
CA PRO A 52 -11.11 -2.78 -4.45
C PRO A 52 -10.48 -3.11 -5.80
N TRP A 53 -9.55 -4.08 -5.78
CA TRP A 53 -8.90 -4.55 -6.99
C TRP A 53 -9.91 -4.87 -8.10
N GLN A 54 -9.58 -4.41 -9.30
CA GLN A 54 -10.26 -4.78 -10.52
C GLN A 54 -9.25 -5.42 -11.45
N ASP A 55 -9.61 -6.55 -12.02
CA ASP A 55 -8.74 -7.21 -12.99
C ASP A 55 -8.42 -6.25 -14.12
N TYR A 56 -7.14 -6.23 -14.48
CA TYR A 56 -6.55 -5.43 -15.54
C TYR A 56 -6.49 -3.90 -15.31
N ILE A 57 -7.33 -3.33 -14.44
CA ILE A 57 -7.24 -1.93 -14.03
C ILE A 57 -6.21 -1.77 -12.92
N GLY A 58 -6.22 -2.71 -11.96
CA GLY A 58 -5.41 -2.67 -10.75
C GLY A 58 -6.24 -2.34 -9.51
N GLY A 59 -5.59 -1.96 -8.41
CA GLY A 59 -6.28 -1.50 -7.21
C GLY A 59 -5.37 -0.72 -6.29
N ASN A 60 -5.95 0.00 -5.34
CA ASN A 60 -5.22 0.82 -4.39
C ASN A 60 -5.02 0.10 -3.05
N PHE A 61 -3.92 0.42 -2.35
CA PHE A 61 -3.75 0.05 -0.95
C PHE A 61 -3.04 1.16 -0.17
N SER A 62 -3.23 1.11 1.15
CA SER A 62 -2.74 2.05 2.15
C SER A 62 -1.93 1.29 3.20
N LEU A 63 -0.86 1.92 3.69
CA LEU A 63 0.05 1.36 4.69
C LEU A 63 -0.07 2.13 5.98
N TYR A 64 -0.34 1.44 7.08
CA TYR A 64 -0.48 2.07 8.38
C TYR A 64 0.59 1.60 9.36
N ALA A 65 1.05 2.55 10.17
CA ALA A 65 1.95 2.33 11.28
C ALA A 65 1.46 3.10 12.51
N PHE A 66 1.37 2.45 13.67
CA PHE A 66 1.01 3.13 14.91
C PHE A 66 1.46 2.36 16.16
N LEU A 67 1.72 3.10 17.24
CA LEU A 67 2.03 2.57 18.57
C LEU A 67 0.78 2.54 19.45
N ARG A 68 0.60 1.45 20.20
CA ARG A 68 -0.54 1.27 21.12
C ARG A 68 -0.09 0.59 22.41
N ALA A 69 -0.91 0.72 23.45
CA ALA A 69 -0.79 -0.16 24.61
C ALA A 69 -1.07 -1.62 24.18
N PRO A 70 -0.47 -2.64 24.83
CA PRO A 70 -0.59 -4.05 24.41
C PRO A 70 -2.02 -4.60 24.36
N ASP A 71 -2.92 -4.03 25.16
CA ASP A 71 -4.32 -4.41 25.33
C ASP A 71 -5.30 -3.46 24.63
N ALA A 72 -4.80 -2.38 24.02
CA ALA A 72 -5.66 -1.42 23.35
C ALA A 72 -6.26 -2.01 22.07
N GLU A 73 -7.54 -1.71 21.84
CA GLU A 73 -8.18 -2.07 20.57
C GLU A 73 -7.43 -1.43 19.41
N LEU A 74 -7.28 -2.22 18.34
CA LEU A 74 -6.69 -1.72 17.12
C LEU A 74 -7.76 -0.96 16.34
N PRO A 75 -7.44 0.26 15.87
CA PRO A 75 -8.38 1.09 15.12
C PRO A 75 -8.95 0.35 13.91
N GLN A 76 -10.22 0.61 13.58
CA GLN A 76 -10.71 0.19 12.27
C GLN A 76 -10.13 1.13 11.22
N ALA A 77 -9.59 0.54 10.18
CA ALA A 77 -9.02 1.31 9.10
C ALA A 77 -10.12 2.09 8.35
N GLY A 78 -9.90 3.39 8.16
CA GLY A 78 -10.89 4.33 7.63
C GLY A 78 -11.59 5.18 8.69
N GLU A 79 -11.50 4.83 9.98
CA GLU A 79 -12.02 5.67 11.08
C GLU A 79 -11.17 6.92 11.37
N TRP A 80 -10.02 7.08 10.70
CA TRP A 80 -9.00 8.03 11.14
C TRP A 80 -8.57 8.96 10.01
N GLY A 81 -9.12 10.19 10.03
CA GLY A 81 -8.55 11.38 9.38
C GLY A 81 -7.36 11.99 10.15
N ALA A 82 -6.94 11.35 11.25
CA ALA A 82 -5.91 11.83 12.17
C ALA A 82 -4.97 10.69 12.61
N LEU A 83 -4.51 9.87 11.67
CA LEU A 83 -3.33 9.04 11.94
C LEU A 83 -2.10 9.91 11.72
N TYR A 84 -1.22 9.94 12.70
CA TYR A 84 0.10 10.54 12.58
C TYR A 84 0.77 9.99 11.32
N VAL A 85 0.95 10.88 10.35
CA VAL A 85 1.68 10.55 9.13
C VAL A 85 3.15 10.58 9.51
N PHE A 86 3.70 9.40 9.79
CA PHE A 86 5.16 9.27 9.86
C PHE A 86 5.70 9.65 8.47
N ASP A 87 6.53 10.68 8.38
CA ASP A 87 7.26 10.97 7.14
C ASP A 87 8.49 10.04 7.09
N TYR A 88 8.26 8.82 6.60
CA TYR A 88 9.20 7.70 6.73
C TYR A 88 10.06 7.45 5.49
N ALA A 89 9.91 8.21 4.41
CA ALA A 89 10.73 8.01 3.21
C ALA A 89 11.93 8.95 3.25
N ASP A 90 13.15 8.39 3.31
CA ASP A 90 14.31 9.18 2.91
C ASP A 90 14.27 9.47 1.41
N GLU A 91 15.08 10.43 0.96
CA GLU A 91 15.10 10.85 -0.45
C GLU A 91 15.29 9.65 -1.42
N PRO A 92 16.18 8.68 -1.17
CA PRO A 92 16.28 7.48 -2.00
C PRO A 92 14.99 6.65 -2.08
N LEU A 93 14.34 6.37 -0.94
CA LEU A 93 13.09 5.59 -0.90
C LEU A 93 11.95 6.36 -1.58
N GLN A 94 11.88 7.67 -1.35
CA GLN A 94 10.96 8.58 -2.01
C GLN A 94 11.10 8.50 -3.54
N GLN A 95 12.33 8.58 -4.07
CA GLN A 95 12.55 8.50 -5.52
C GLN A 95 12.13 7.14 -6.10
N ARG A 96 12.35 6.04 -5.37
CA ARG A 96 11.90 4.71 -5.78
C ARG A 96 10.38 4.61 -5.85
N ILE A 97 9.68 5.16 -4.86
CA ILE A 97 8.21 5.21 -4.84
C ILE A 97 7.68 6.02 -6.04
N LEU A 98 8.24 7.21 -6.28
CA LEU A 98 7.86 8.05 -7.43
C LEU A 98 8.12 7.35 -8.76
N ALA A 99 9.27 6.69 -8.91
CA ALA A 99 9.60 5.92 -10.11
C ALA A 99 8.60 4.79 -10.35
N GLN A 100 8.23 4.05 -9.30
CA GLN A 100 7.25 2.97 -9.40
C GLN A 100 5.86 3.48 -9.77
N ASN A 101 5.40 4.59 -9.17
CA ASN A 101 4.13 5.22 -9.51
C ASN A 101 4.08 5.68 -10.98
N ARG A 102 5.17 6.31 -11.46
CA ARG A 102 5.30 6.72 -12.87
C ARG A 102 5.29 5.53 -13.82
N ALA A 103 5.96 4.44 -13.47
CA ALA A 103 6.00 3.23 -14.29
C ALA A 103 4.61 2.59 -14.39
N ALA A 104 3.93 2.43 -13.27
CA ALA A 104 2.58 1.89 -13.22
C ALA A 104 1.57 2.78 -14.00
N TYR A 105 1.67 4.11 -13.88
CA TYR A 105 0.84 5.04 -14.65
C TYR A 105 1.06 4.87 -16.16
N LYS A 106 2.33 4.82 -16.61
CA LYS A 106 2.66 4.60 -18.03
C LYS A 106 2.08 3.29 -18.56
N LYS A 107 2.15 2.21 -17.78
CA LYS A 107 1.51 0.93 -18.14
C LYS A 107 0.00 1.07 -18.28
N ALA A 108 -0.68 1.70 -17.32
CA ALA A 108 -2.13 1.90 -17.37
C ALA A 108 -2.59 2.77 -18.56
N VAL A 109 -1.80 3.78 -18.92
CA VAL A 109 -2.02 4.60 -20.12
C VAL A 109 -1.80 3.78 -21.41
N ALA A 110 -0.75 2.97 -21.46
CA ALA A 110 -0.42 2.15 -22.62
C ALA A 110 -1.28 0.88 -22.74
N TRP A 111 -2.09 0.58 -21.73
CA TRP A 111 -2.86 -0.66 -21.67
C TRP A 111 -3.91 -0.71 -22.78
N ASP A 112 -3.78 -1.73 -23.62
CA ASP A 112 -4.68 -2.01 -24.73
C ASP A 112 -5.98 -2.67 -24.24
N MET A 113 -7.06 -1.87 -24.23
CA MET A 113 -8.38 -2.31 -23.81
C MET A 113 -9.04 -3.31 -24.79
N SER A 114 -8.46 -3.54 -25.97
CA SER A 114 -8.94 -4.58 -26.90
C SER A 114 -8.72 -6.00 -26.34
N GLN A 115 -7.78 -6.15 -25.41
CA GLN A 115 -7.49 -7.40 -24.72
C GLN A 115 -8.63 -7.85 -23.79
N LEU A 116 -9.61 -6.98 -23.52
CA LEU A 116 -10.80 -7.28 -22.74
C LEU A 116 -11.90 -8.00 -23.54
N SER A 117 -11.62 -8.40 -24.78
CA SER A 117 -12.57 -9.06 -25.69
C SER A 117 -13.17 -10.36 -25.15
N HIS A 118 -12.54 -10.97 -24.14
CA HIS A 118 -13.03 -12.16 -23.45
C HIS A 118 -14.09 -11.87 -22.37
N LEU A 119 -14.32 -10.59 -22.03
CA LEU A 119 -15.32 -10.15 -21.04
C LEU A 119 -16.64 -9.76 -21.72
N SER A 120 -17.74 -9.73 -20.96
CA SER A 120 -19.02 -9.22 -21.45
C SER A 120 -18.98 -7.73 -21.77
N ASP A 121 -19.89 -7.26 -22.62
CA ASP A 121 -19.96 -5.84 -23.01
C ASP A 121 -20.12 -4.90 -21.80
N ALA A 122 -20.89 -5.32 -20.79
CA ALA A 122 -21.08 -4.55 -19.56
C ALA A 122 -19.79 -4.44 -18.74
N GLU A 123 -19.02 -5.52 -18.63
CA GLU A 123 -17.73 -5.54 -17.93
C GLU A 123 -16.67 -4.72 -18.68
N GLN A 124 -16.63 -4.81 -20.01
CA GLN A 124 -15.75 -3.99 -20.83
C GLN A 124 -16.09 -2.49 -20.68
N GLN A 125 -17.37 -2.15 -20.68
CA GLN A 125 -17.82 -0.76 -20.52
C GLN A 125 -17.51 -0.21 -19.13
N LEU A 126 -17.71 -1.02 -18.09
CA LEU A 126 -17.34 -0.69 -16.72
C LEU A 126 -15.84 -0.42 -16.63
N ALA A 127 -15.03 -1.31 -17.20
CA ALA A 127 -13.57 -1.19 -17.14
C ALA A 127 -13.05 0.06 -17.88
N ARG A 128 -13.61 0.37 -19.06
CA ARG A 128 -13.32 1.60 -19.82
C ARG A 128 -13.71 2.86 -19.03
N SER A 129 -14.88 2.85 -18.41
CA SER A 129 -15.39 4.00 -17.62
C SER A 129 -14.54 4.27 -16.40
N GLN A 130 -14.14 3.20 -15.69
CA GLN A 130 -13.24 3.30 -14.54
C GLN A 130 -11.87 3.83 -14.97
N ARG A 131 -11.25 3.27 -16.01
CA ARG A 131 -9.98 3.79 -16.53
C ARG A 131 -10.06 5.26 -16.92
N ALA A 132 -11.13 5.69 -17.59
CA ALA A 132 -11.34 7.09 -17.98
C ALA A 132 -11.47 8.03 -16.76
N LEU A 133 -12.08 7.56 -15.68
CA LEU A 133 -12.18 8.31 -14.42
C LEU A 133 -10.83 8.41 -13.69
N PHE A 134 -10.04 7.33 -13.68
CA PHE A 134 -8.83 7.24 -12.85
C PHE A 134 -7.58 7.85 -13.47
N LEU A 135 -7.39 7.74 -14.79
CA LEU A 135 -6.16 8.22 -15.42
C LEU A 135 -5.89 9.71 -15.19
N PRO A 136 -6.89 10.62 -15.27
CA PRO A 136 -6.65 12.04 -14.99
C PRO A 136 -6.24 12.30 -13.53
N ILE A 137 -6.91 11.66 -12.57
CA ILE A 137 -6.59 11.80 -11.13
C ILE A 137 -5.16 11.34 -10.88
N TRP A 138 -4.80 10.18 -11.43
CA TRP A 138 -3.47 9.61 -11.24
C TRP A 138 -2.36 10.41 -11.94
N ARG A 139 -2.65 10.96 -13.12
CA ARG A 139 -1.72 11.87 -13.82
C ARG A 139 -1.36 13.05 -12.94
N ASP A 140 -2.36 13.74 -12.40
CA ASP A 140 -2.14 14.93 -11.56
C ASP A 140 -1.30 14.56 -10.32
N GLU A 141 -1.50 13.37 -9.78
CA GLU A 141 -0.70 12.86 -8.66
C GLU A 141 0.76 12.56 -9.03
N VAL A 142 0.98 11.91 -10.19
CA VAL A 142 2.31 11.55 -10.69
C VAL A 142 3.10 12.78 -11.13
N GLU A 143 2.44 13.80 -11.69
CA GLU A 143 3.05 15.05 -12.14
C GLU A 143 3.33 16.03 -10.99
N SER A 144 2.60 15.92 -9.88
CA SER A 144 2.80 16.80 -8.72
C SER A 144 4.12 16.57 -7.97
N ASP A 145 4.86 15.50 -8.31
CA ASP A 145 6.08 15.03 -7.64
C ASP A 145 5.96 14.96 -6.12
N ARG A 146 4.74 14.98 -5.60
CA ARG A 146 4.47 14.92 -4.17
C ARG A 146 4.91 13.54 -3.74
N PRO A 147 5.95 13.43 -2.89
CA PRO A 147 6.49 12.14 -2.50
C PRO A 147 5.63 11.40 -1.49
N TRP A 148 4.37 11.82 -1.37
CA TRP A 148 3.56 11.53 -0.21
C TRP A 148 3.06 10.11 -0.31
N MET A 149 3.85 9.25 0.29
CA MET A 149 3.36 8.09 0.97
C MET A 149 2.61 8.57 2.23
N VAL A 150 1.48 9.26 2.03
CA VAL A 150 0.48 9.34 3.10
C VAL A 150 0.13 7.89 3.37
N VAL A 151 0.08 7.53 4.65
CA VAL A 151 -0.40 6.24 5.20
C VAL A 151 -1.79 5.82 4.65
N ASN A 152 -2.42 6.66 3.85
CA ASN A 152 -3.71 6.49 3.16
C ASN A 152 -3.69 6.78 1.64
N LYS A 153 -2.55 6.69 0.93
CA LYS A 153 -2.54 6.95 -0.53
C LYS A 153 -2.49 5.70 -1.39
N GLU A 154 -3.13 5.82 -2.54
CA GLU A 154 -3.49 4.78 -3.48
C GLU A 154 -2.29 4.27 -4.29
N LEU A 155 -1.79 3.09 -3.93
CA LEU A 155 -0.71 2.44 -4.67
C LEU A 155 -1.29 1.44 -5.67
N PHE A 156 -1.18 1.75 -6.97
CA PHE A 156 -1.62 0.88 -8.06
C PHE A 156 -0.51 -0.07 -8.50
N TYR A 157 -0.89 -1.31 -8.75
CA TYR A 157 -0.09 -2.37 -9.35
C TYR A 157 -0.94 -3.03 -10.43
N THR A 158 -0.33 -3.43 -11.54
CA THR A 158 -1.06 -3.94 -12.72
C THR A 158 -0.75 -5.41 -13.01
N ASP A 159 0.36 -5.94 -12.47
CA ASP A 159 0.81 -7.31 -12.66
C ASP A 159 1.59 -7.88 -11.44
N GLU A 160 2.01 -9.14 -11.51
CA GLU A 160 2.77 -9.79 -10.43
C GLU A 160 4.16 -9.17 -10.19
N ALA A 161 4.81 -8.63 -11.23
CA ALA A 161 6.11 -7.98 -11.09
C ALA A 161 5.97 -6.67 -10.31
N ASP A 162 4.89 -5.92 -10.56
CA ASP A 162 4.54 -4.74 -9.77
C ASP A 162 4.27 -5.13 -8.31
N ILE A 163 3.59 -6.25 -8.05
CA ILE A 163 3.34 -6.72 -6.67
C ILE A 163 4.64 -7.02 -5.94
N GLN A 164 5.61 -7.67 -6.59
CA GLN A 164 6.92 -7.94 -5.98
C GLN A 164 7.70 -6.66 -5.70
N ALA A 165 7.76 -5.74 -6.68
CA ALA A 165 8.40 -4.44 -6.52
C ALA A 165 7.76 -3.64 -5.36
N TRP A 166 6.42 -3.66 -5.27
CA TRP A 166 5.71 -3.05 -4.15
C TRP A 166 5.98 -3.75 -2.83
N GLY A 167 6.12 -5.08 -2.81
CA GLY A 167 6.52 -5.84 -1.62
C GLY A 167 7.87 -5.35 -1.06
N GLU A 168 8.85 -5.11 -1.91
CA GLU A 168 10.15 -4.57 -1.50
C GLU A 168 10.04 -3.14 -0.95
N ILE A 169 9.24 -2.28 -1.58
CA ILE A 169 9.01 -0.91 -1.11
C ILE A 169 8.31 -0.92 0.25
N VAL A 170 7.27 -1.73 0.41
CA VAL A 170 6.53 -1.90 1.68
C VAL A 170 7.47 -2.37 2.79
N LEU A 171 8.35 -3.33 2.49
CA LEU A 171 9.35 -3.80 3.44
C LEU A 171 10.31 -2.70 3.86
N ALA A 172 10.84 -1.91 2.92
CA ALA A 172 11.75 -0.82 3.21
C ALA A 172 11.09 0.25 4.10
N VAL A 173 9.84 0.59 3.81
CA VAL A 173 9.02 1.51 4.62
C VAL A 173 8.85 0.99 6.05
N PHE A 174 8.40 -0.25 6.20
CA PHE A 174 8.17 -0.85 7.51
C PHE A 174 9.47 -0.97 8.32
N ALA A 175 10.58 -1.30 7.66
CA ALA A 175 11.90 -1.31 8.28
C ALA A 175 12.29 0.08 8.82
N ARG A 176 12.07 1.13 8.01
CA ARG A 176 12.42 2.51 8.38
C ARG A 176 11.57 3.03 9.54
N VAL A 177 10.26 2.78 9.50
CA VAL A 177 9.35 3.10 10.61
C VAL A 177 9.79 2.41 11.89
N ALA A 178 10.10 1.11 11.82
CA ALA A 178 10.53 0.34 12.98
C ALA A 178 11.85 0.87 13.56
N GLU A 179 12.80 1.25 12.71
CA GLU A 179 14.08 1.85 13.12
C GLU A 179 13.88 3.20 13.83
N GLN A 180 13.10 4.12 13.24
CA GLN A 180 12.83 5.44 13.82
C GLN A 180 12.11 5.33 15.17
N VAL A 181 11.12 4.44 15.28
CA VAL A 181 10.42 4.20 16.54
C VAL A 181 11.39 3.65 17.60
N ARG A 182 12.30 2.74 17.24
CA ARG A 182 13.31 2.20 18.18
C ARG A 182 14.36 3.22 18.61
N SER A 183 14.71 4.18 17.75
CA SER A 183 15.62 5.27 18.10
C SER A 183 14.95 6.38 18.93
N GLY A 184 13.66 6.22 19.29
CA GLY A 184 12.90 7.20 20.06
C GLY A 184 12.38 8.37 19.22
N VAL A 185 12.53 8.32 17.90
CA VAL A 185 11.96 9.30 16.98
C VAL A 185 10.51 8.93 16.70
N VAL A 186 9.61 9.45 17.52
CA VAL A 186 8.17 9.37 17.27
C VAL A 186 7.80 10.56 16.40
N LEU A 187 7.68 10.36 15.08
CA LEU A 187 7.19 11.41 14.19
C LEU A 187 5.68 11.57 14.41
N GLY A 188 5.35 12.54 15.23
CA GLY A 188 4.00 13.05 15.44
C GLY A 188 4.08 14.47 15.99
N GLY A 189 3.91 15.44 15.09
CA GLY A 189 3.59 16.83 15.36
C GLY A 189 2.36 17.20 14.54
#